data_AF-A0A9N9GI16-F1
#
_entry.id   AF-A0A9N9GI16-F1
#
_cell.length_a   1.000
_cell.length_b   1.000
_cell.length_c   1.000
_cell.angle_alpha   90.00
_cell.angle_beta   90.00
_cell.angle_gamma   90.00
#
_symmetry.space_group_name_H-M   'P 1'
#
loop_
_entity.id
_entity.type
_entity.pdbx_description
1 polymer ?
#
loop_
_entity_poly.entity_id
_entity_poly.type
_entity_poly.pdbx_seq_one_letter_code
_entity_poly.pdbx_strand_id
1 'polypeptide(L)'
;MSLKVLQCFLSQTFKTDETISTNEYNILRFTILKLVYEINQSLVSTFERMIPLEDGMVGNYDDIRNLYKKSSKVWEILPDVAKKLKPLIEFIDLRRIDLKDMENIFEPLDIISKEDLLEFFRYHAKVKTPISYTRGMPFFTWDKKHCGDGITIHNDEVTFI
;
A
#
# COMPACT_ATOMS: atom_id res chain seq x y z
N MET A 1 -12.74 -14.74 3.41
CA MET A 1 -13.18 -13.33 3.47
C MET A 1 -13.77 -12.91 2.12
N SER A 2 -14.97 -12.32 2.10
CA SER A 2 -15.63 -11.82 0.89
C SER A 2 -15.31 -10.34 0.66
N LEU A 3 -15.57 -9.82 -0.55
CA LEU A 3 -15.35 -8.41 -0.87
C LEU A 3 -16.13 -7.44 0.02
N LYS A 4 -17.39 -7.79 0.36
CA LYS A 4 -18.22 -7.00 1.27
C LYS A 4 -17.64 -6.94 2.69
N VAL A 5 -17.07 -8.05 3.16
CA VAL A 5 -16.41 -8.10 4.47
C VAL A 5 -15.13 -7.25 4.45
N LEU A 6 -14.35 -7.31 3.37
CA LEU A 6 -13.17 -6.46 3.20
C LEU A 6 -13.55 -4.97 3.17
N GLN A 7 -14.56 -4.59 2.38
CA GLN A 7 -15.04 -3.20 2.33
C GLN A 7 -15.51 -2.72 3.71
N CYS A 8 -16.29 -3.54 4.43
CA CYS A 8 -16.73 -3.23 5.78
C CYS A 8 -15.51 -3.01 6.71
N PHE A 9 -14.57 -3.95 6.71
CA PHE A 9 -13.35 -3.86 7.51
C PHE A 9 -12.55 -2.58 7.21
N LEU A 10 -12.28 -2.28 5.94
CA LEU A 10 -11.55 -1.08 5.53
C LEU A 10 -12.30 0.19 5.95
N SER A 11 -13.63 0.22 5.78
CA SER A 11 -14.45 1.38 6.14
C SER A 11 -14.49 1.67 7.65
N GLN A 12 -14.46 0.63 8.49
CA GLN A 12 -14.40 0.80 9.95
C GLN A 12 -13.03 1.33 10.35
N THR A 13 -12.00 0.69 9.85
CA THR A 13 -10.62 0.99 10.23
C THR A 13 -10.07 2.29 9.65
N PHE A 14 -10.69 2.82 8.58
CA PHE A 14 -10.37 4.15 8.05
C PHE A 14 -10.91 5.29 8.94
N LYS A 15 -11.96 5.02 9.73
CA LYS A 15 -12.64 6.01 10.59
C LYS A 15 -12.09 6.06 12.01
N THR A 16 -11.21 5.14 12.37
CA THR A 16 -10.67 5.01 13.72
C THR A 16 -9.31 5.67 13.84
N ASP A 17 -9.05 6.29 15.00
CA ASP A 17 -7.71 6.74 15.38
C ASP A 17 -6.81 5.58 15.86
N GLU A 18 -7.36 4.37 15.93
CA GLU A 18 -6.64 3.14 16.27
C GLU A 18 -5.56 2.84 15.23
N THR A 19 -4.34 2.58 15.70
CA THR A 19 -3.23 2.21 14.82
C THR A 19 -3.48 0.87 14.17
N ILE A 20 -3.23 0.82 12.87
CA ILE A 20 -3.16 -0.45 12.13
C ILE A 20 -1.71 -0.69 11.80
N SER A 21 -1.16 -1.81 12.28
CA SER A 21 0.24 -2.16 12.03
C SER A 21 0.54 -2.40 10.55
N THR A 22 -0.48 -2.73 9.75
CA THR A 22 -0.35 -2.86 8.29
C THR A 22 -0.41 -1.49 7.64
N ASN A 23 0.64 -1.13 6.90
CA ASN A 23 0.68 0.09 6.11
C ASN A 23 -0.29 0.06 4.91
N GLU A 24 -0.57 1.23 4.35
CA GLU A 24 -1.51 1.37 3.24
C GLU A 24 -1.03 0.68 1.95
N TYR A 25 0.28 0.57 1.73
CA TYR A 25 0.84 -0.21 0.61
C TYR A 25 0.37 -1.68 0.68
N ASN A 26 0.54 -2.32 1.83
CA ASN A 26 0.20 -3.73 2.02
C ASN A 26 -1.31 -3.95 2.04
N ILE A 27 -2.10 -2.97 2.50
CA ILE A 27 -3.56 -2.97 2.39
C ILE A 27 -3.99 -2.97 0.92
N LEU A 28 -3.43 -2.06 0.10
CA LEU A 28 -3.72 -1.98 -1.33
C LEU A 28 -3.28 -3.25 -2.06
N ARG A 29 -2.06 -3.72 -1.81
CA ARG A 29 -1.53 -4.98 -2.34
C ARG A 29 -2.47 -6.15 -2.06
N PHE A 30 -2.83 -6.36 -0.79
CA PHE A 30 -3.72 -7.45 -0.40
C PHE A 30 -5.07 -7.35 -1.11
N THR A 31 -5.62 -6.13 -1.19
CA THR A 31 -6.90 -5.87 -1.87
C THR A 31 -6.83 -6.26 -3.35
N ILE A 32 -5.78 -5.85 -4.06
CA ILE A 32 -5.57 -6.20 -5.47
C ILE A 32 -5.41 -7.71 -5.64
N LEU A 33 -4.56 -8.37 -4.85
CA LEU A 33 -4.36 -9.82 -4.93
C LEU A 33 -5.63 -10.61 -4.66
N LYS A 34 -6.46 -10.13 -3.73
CA LYS A 34 -7.77 -10.71 -3.45
C LYS A 34 -8.72 -10.60 -4.64
N LEU A 35 -8.76 -9.45 -5.31
CA LEU A 35 -9.55 -9.23 -6.52
C LEU A 35 -9.09 -10.12 -7.67
N VAL A 36 -7.77 -10.21 -7.88
CA VAL A 36 -7.17 -11.10 -8.89
C VAL A 36 -7.53 -12.55 -8.59
N TYR A 37 -7.46 -13.00 -7.34
CA TYR A 37 -7.87 -14.35 -6.95
C TYR A 37 -9.35 -14.63 -7.29
N GLU A 38 -10.24 -13.65 -7.10
CA GLU A 38 -11.66 -13.80 -7.43
C GLU A 38 -11.93 -13.81 -8.95
N ILE A 39 -11.12 -13.12 -9.76
CA ILE A 39 -11.27 -13.04 -11.22
C ILE A 39 -10.58 -14.23 -11.90
N ASN A 40 -9.31 -14.47 -11.55
CA ASN A 40 -8.46 -15.47 -12.16
C ASN A 40 -7.35 -15.93 -11.19
N GLN A 41 -7.62 -17.01 -10.47
CA GLN A 41 -6.70 -17.60 -9.49
C GLN A 41 -5.32 -17.93 -10.09
N SER A 42 -5.24 -18.30 -11.37
CA SER A 42 -3.97 -18.69 -12.00
C SER A 42 -2.98 -17.55 -12.15
N LEU A 43 -3.44 -16.29 -12.07
CA LEU A 43 -2.60 -15.10 -12.21
C LEU A 43 -2.11 -14.52 -10.89
N VAL A 44 -2.56 -15.05 -9.75
CA VAL A 44 -2.21 -14.51 -8.42
C VAL A 44 -0.70 -14.49 -8.20
N SER A 45 0.01 -15.58 -8.52
CA SER A 45 1.46 -15.66 -8.39
C SER A 45 2.21 -14.68 -9.31
N THR A 46 1.59 -14.29 -10.43
CA THR A 46 2.14 -13.27 -11.32
C THR A 46 2.00 -11.89 -10.66
N PHE A 47 0.83 -11.58 -10.11
CA PHE A 47 0.60 -10.33 -9.40
C PHE A 47 1.41 -10.22 -8.10
N GLU A 48 1.65 -11.31 -7.38
CA GLU A 48 2.52 -11.30 -6.20
C GLU A 48 3.95 -10.87 -6.51
N ARG A 49 4.42 -11.17 -7.73
CA ARG A 49 5.74 -10.74 -8.23
C ARG A 49 5.73 -9.32 -8.79
N MET A 50 4.61 -8.89 -9.37
CA MET A 50 4.45 -7.53 -9.89
C MET A 50 4.24 -6.50 -8.77
N ILE A 51 3.62 -6.94 -7.66
CA ILE A 51 3.33 -6.14 -6.47
C ILE A 51 3.93 -6.90 -5.27
N PRO A 52 5.26 -6.89 -5.08
CA PRO A 52 5.90 -7.61 -3.98
C PRO A 52 5.54 -7.00 -2.62
N LEU A 53 5.92 -7.64 -1.52
CA LEU A 53 5.82 -7.00 -0.21
C LEU A 53 6.79 -5.80 -0.16
N GLU A 54 6.42 -4.75 0.57
CA GLU A 54 7.23 -3.52 0.69
C GLU A 54 8.65 -3.79 1.21
N ASP A 55 8.79 -4.72 2.17
CA ASP A 55 10.09 -5.14 2.74
C ASP A 55 10.95 -5.98 1.77
N GLY A 56 10.34 -6.54 0.73
CA GLY A 56 11.00 -7.33 -0.31
C GLY A 56 11.54 -6.52 -1.48
N MET A 57 11.43 -5.18 -1.45
CA MET A 57 11.61 -4.29 -2.61
C MET A 57 13.05 -3.84 -2.91
N VAL A 58 14.08 -4.53 -2.42
CA VAL A 58 15.46 -4.07 -2.62
C VAL A 58 15.82 -3.99 -4.12
N GLY A 59 15.71 -2.79 -4.71
CA GLY A 59 16.32 -2.37 -5.96
C GLY A 59 15.73 -2.90 -7.27
N ASN A 60 14.50 -3.46 -7.31
CA ASN A 60 14.07 -4.27 -8.47
C ASN A 60 12.83 -3.80 -9.26
N TYR A 61 12.63 -2.50 -9.41
CA TYR A 61 11.53 -1.96 -10.22
C TYR A 61 11.64 -2.31 -11.72
N ASP A 62 12.86 -2.52 -12.24
CA ASP A 62 13.07 -2.89 -13.64
C ASP A 62 12.56 -4.30 -13.96
N ASP A 63 12.75 -5.28 -13.06
CA ASP A 63 12.17 -6.62 -13.26
C ASP A 63 10.66 -6.57 -13.18
N ILE A 64 10.12 -5.79 -12.24
CA ILE A 64 8.68 -5.55 -12.13
C ILE A 64 8.15 -4.98 -13.46
N ARG A 65 8.76 -3.92 -13.99
CA ARG A 65 8.42 -3.31 -15.30
C ARG A 65 8.52 -4.32 -16.46
N ASN A 66 9.47 -5.24 -16.42
CA ASN A 66 9.62 -6.29 -17.42
C ASN A 66 8.54 -7.38 -17.33
N LEU A 67 8.04 -7.69 -16.13
CA LEU A 67 6.93 -8.62 -15.94
C LEU A 67 5.64 -8.10 -16.59
N TYR A 68 5.35 -6.80 -16.48
CA TYR A 68 4.22 -6.15 -17.16
C TYR A 68 4.20 -6.41 -18.66
N LYS A 69 5.36 -6.26 -19.31
CA LYS A 69 5.47 -6.37 -20.78
C LYS A 69 5.28 -7.80 -21.29
N LYS A 70 5.51 -8.82 -20.45
CA LYS A 70 5.55 -10.22 -20.88
C LYS A 70 4.22 -10.97 -20.72
N SER A 71 3.27 -10.43 -19.95
CA SER A 71 2.05 -11.16 -19.58
C SER A 71 0.78 -10.57 -20.20
N SER A 72 0.44 -10.98 -21.42
CA SER A 72 -0.78 -10.52 -22.11
C SER A 72 -2.07 -10.78 -21.30
N LYS A 73 -2.13 -11.91 -20.61
CA LYS A 73 -3.27 -12.30 -19.75
C LYS A 73 -3.47 -11.37 -18.55
N VAL A 74 -2.41 -10.70 -18.08
CA VAL A 74 -2.55 -9.71 -17.01
C VAL A 74 -3.37 -8.53 -17.52
N TRP A 75 -3.05 -8.01 -18.71
CA TRP A 75 -3.75 -6.88 -19.32
C TRP A 75 -5.24 -7.15 -19.57
N GLU A 76 -5.61 -8.40 -19.86
CA GLU A 76 -7.00 -8.79 -20.07
C GLU A 76 -7.87 -8.61 -18.81
N ILE A 77 -7.30 -8.76 -17.60
CA ILE A 77 -8.07 -8.71 -16.35
C ILE A 77 -8.01 -7.37 -15.61
N LEU A 78 -7.06 -6.49 -15.95
CA LEU A 78 -6.91 -5.19 -15.27
C LEU A 78 -8.18 -4.33 -15.30
N PRO A 79 -8.97 -4.26 -16.39
CA PRO A 79 -10.24 -3.52 -16.38
C PRO A 79 -11.24 -4.03 -15.35
N ASP A 80 -11.33 -5.34 -15.15
CA ASP A 80 -12.21 -5.96 -14.15
C ASP A 80 -11.69 -5.74 -12.73
N VAL A 81 -10.37 -5.78 -12.54
CA VAL A 81 -9.71 -5.41 -11.27
C VAL A 81 -10.04 -3.96 -10.92
N ALA A 82 -9.82 -3.02 -11.84
CA ALA A 82 -10.10 -1.59 -11.65
C ALA A 82 -11.57 -1.33 -11.27
N LYS A 83 -12.49 -1.97 -11.99
CA LYS A 83 -13.93 -1.87 -11.72
C LYS A 83 -14.30 -2.34 -10.31
N LYS A 84 -13.71 -3.45 -9.84
CA LYS A 84 -13.96 -4.00 -8.49
C LYS A 84 -13.19 -3.27 -7.39
N LEU A 85 -12.06 -2.65 -7.71
CA LEU A 85 -11.23 -1.88 -6.78
C LEU A 85 -11.85 -0.52 -6.45
N LYS A 86 -12.51 0.12 -7.43
CA LYS A 86 -13.11 1.45 -7.29
C LYS A 86 -13.91 1.68 -5.99
N PRO A 87 -14.83 0.80 -5.53
CA PRO A 87 -15.57 1.01 -4.28
C PRO A 87 -14.76 0.70 -3.00
N LEU A 88 -13.50 0.29 -3.11
CA LEU A 88 -12.62 -0.03 -1.98
C LEU A 88 -11.53 1.02 -1.80
N ILE A 89 -11.12 1.66 -2.90
CA ILE A 89 -10.03 2.64 -2.91
C ILE A 89 -10.33 3.83 -1.99
N GLU A 90 -11.60 4.18 -1.82
CA GLU A 90 -12.05 5.25 -0.92
C GLU A 90 -11.72 5.00 0.57
N PHE A 91 -11.37 3.77 0.94
CA PHE A 91 -11.00 3.37 2.30
C PHE A 91 -9.49 3.04 2.45
N ILE A 92 -8.70 3.39 1.44
CA ILE A 92 -7.25 3.20 1.39
C ILE A 92 -6.61 4.58 1.23
N ASP A 93 -5.78 4.98 2.19
CA ASP A 93 -5.15 6.30 2.16
C ASP A 93 -3.89 6.26 1.27
N LEU A 94 -4.09 6.47 -0.04
CA LEU A 94 -3.01 6.41 -1.03
C LEU A 94 -1.85 7.35 -0.72
N ARG A 95 -2.10 8.47 0.00
CA ARG A 95 -1.08 9.46 0.38
C ARG A 95 0.00 8.91 1.31
N ARG A 96 -0.21 7.73 1.88
CA ARG A 96 0.71 7.03 2.79
C ARG A 96 1.58 6.00 2.06
N ILE A 97 1.39 5.81 0.77
CA ILE A 97 2.21 4.95 -0.08
C ILE A 97 3.43 5.74 -0.56
N ASP A 98 4.60 5.11 -0.62
CA ASP A 98 5.81 5.76 -1.12
C ASP A 98 5.64 6.19 -2.59
N LEU A 99 6.21 7.36 -2.91
CA LEU A 99 6.12 7.94 -4.26
C LEU A 99 6.71 7.00 -5.31
N LYS A 100 7.84 6.34 -5.02
CA LYS A 100 8.48 5.42 -5.97
C LYS A 100 7.64 4.18 -6.19
N ASP A 101 6.97 3.67 -5.17
CA ASP A 101 6.09 2.51 -5.31
C ASP A 101 4.87 2.86 -6.16
N MET A 102 4.28 4.04 -5.95
CA MET A 102 3.19 4.51 -6.81
C MET A 102 3.63 4.62 -8.27
N GLU A 103 4.74 5.29 -8.56
CA GLU A 103 5.24 5.52 -9.93
C GLU A 103 5.67 4.23 -10.65
N ASN A 104 6.29 3.29 -9.91
CA ASN A 104 6.90 2.12 -10.54
C ASN A 104 6.02 0.87 -10.52
N ILE A 105 5.00 0.82 -9.66
CA ILE A 105 4.17 -0.38 -9.47
C ILE A 105 2.71 -0.09 -9.77
N PHE A 106 2.11 0.90 -9.12
CA PHE A 106 0.66 1.08 -9.17
C PHE A 106 0.19 1.91 -10.38
N GLU A 107 0.86 3.01 -10.71
CA GLU A 107 0.55 3.82 -11.88
C GLU A 107 0.62 2.99 -13.18
N PRO A 108 1.64 2.14 -13.42
CA PRO A 108 1.71 1.32 -14.63
C PRO A 108 0.61 0.25 -14.77
N LEU A 109 -0.08 -0.11 -13.68
CA LEU A 109 -1.20 -1.06 -13.71
C LEU A 109 -2.47 -0.44 -14.30
N ASP A 110 -2.59 0.89 -14.33
CA ASP A 110 -3.79 1.61 -14.80
C ASP A 110 -5.09 1.12 -14.13
N ILE A 111 -5.02 0.71 -12.85
CA ILE A 111 -6.17 0.25 -12.05
C ILE A 111 -6.69 1.29 -11.06
N ILE A 112 -5.91 2.33 -10.79
CA ILE A 112 -6.28 3.49 -9.97
C ILE A 112 -6.76 4.58 -10.91
N SER A 113 -7.81 5.32 -10.52
CA SER A 113 -8.34 6.37 -11.38
C SER A 113 -7.32 7.50 -11.58
N LYS A 114 -7.41 8.20 -12.71
CA LYS A 114 -6.55 9.35 -13.00
C LYS A 114 -6.77 10.48 -12.00
N GLU A 115 -7.98 10.60 -11.49
CA GLU A 115 -8.36 11.57 -10.47
C GLU A 115 -7.63 11.28 -9.15
N ASP A 116 -7.64 10.02 -8.67
CA ASP A 116 -6.97 9.61 -7.44
C ASP A 116 -5.44 9.73 -7.56
N LEU A 117 -4.87 9.31 -8.70
CA LEU A 117 -3.43 9.47 -8.98
C LEU A 117 -3.02 10.95 -8.99
N LEU A 118 -3.82 11.81 -9.62
CA LEU A 118 -3.55 13.25 -9.66
C LEU A 118 -3.57 13.87 -8.25
N GLU A 119 -4.51 13.45 -7.39
CA GLU A 119 -4.56 13.89 -6.01
C GLU A 119 -3.32 13.43 -5.23
N PHE A 120 -2.93 12.17 -5.38
CA PHE A 120 -1.71 11.60 -4.80
C PHE A 120 -0.47 12.42 -5.18
N PHE A 121 -0.22 12.62 -6.48
CA PHE A 121 0.96 13.37 -6.93
C PHE A 121 0.94 14.83 -6.47
N ARG A 122 -0.23 15.48 -6.44
CA ARG A 122 -0.39 16.84 -5.90
C ARG A 122 -0.07 16.91 -4.40
N TYR A 123 -0.44 15.88 -3.64
CA TYR A 123 -0.12 15.78 -2.23
C TYR A 123 1.40 15.68 -2.03
N HIS A 124 2.06 14.72 -2.68
CA HIS A 124 3.50 14.51 -2.57
C HIS A 124 4.34 15.67 -3.12
N ALA A 125 3.85 16.42 -4.11
CA ALA A 125 4.50 17.63 -4.58
C ALA A 125 4.50 18.79 -3.57
N LYS A 126 3.54 18.81 -2.63
CA LYS A 126 3.39 19.88 -1.63
C LYS A 126 4.02 19.54 -0.28
N VAL A 127 4.04 18.26 0.08
CA VAL A 127 4.45 17.79 1.40
C VAL A 127 5.97 17.68 1.47
N LYS A 128 6.57 18.35 2.45
CA LYS A 128 8.03 18.33 2.69
C LYS A 128 8.47 17.29 3.71
N THR A 129 7.54 16.81 4.54
CA THR A 129 7.78 15.85 5.61
C THR A 129 6.90 14.62 5.37
N PRO A 130 7.47 13.42 5.21
CA PRO A 130 6.69 12.20 5.04
C PRO A 130 5.66 12.03 6.17
N ILE A 131 4.46 11.57 5.81
CA ILE A 131 3.49 11.09 6.81
C ILE A 131 3.77 9.63 7.12
N SER A 132 3.35 9.17 8.30
CA SER A 132 3.47 7.76 8.68
C SER A 132 2.87 6.83 7.61
N TYR A 133 3.57 5.73 7.30
CA TYR A 133 3.12 4.68 6.39
C TYR A 133 1.86 3.96 6.90
N THR A 134 1.64 3.96 8.22
CA THR A 134 0.44 3.41 8.88
C THR A 134 -0.52 4.51 9.30
N ARG A 135 -1.82 4.23 9.23
CA ARG A 135 -2.87 5.08 9.79
C ARG A 135 -3.08 4.82 11.30
N GLY A 136 -3.69 5.79 11.97
CA GLY A 136 -3.88 5.82 13.42
C GLY A 136 -2.70 6.41 14.18
N MET A 137 -2.83 6.52 15.50
CA MET A 137 -1.85 7.17 16.37
C MET A 137 -0.75 6.18 16.79
N PRO A 138 0.54 6.40 16.47
CA PRO A 138 1.59 5.41 16.74
C PRO A 138 1.60 4.96 18.21
N PHE A 139 1.55 3.63 18.43
CA PHE A 139 1.45 3.00 19.77
C PHE A 139 2.63 3.29 20.70
N PHE A 140 3.72 3.85 20.21
CA PHE A 140 4.93 4.08 21.00
C PHE A 140 5.34 5.55 20.94
N THR A 141 5.01 6.28 22.02
CA THR A 141 5.74 7.50 22.39
C THR A 141 6.71 7.13 23.50
N TRP A 142 8.01 7.30 23.24
CA TRP A 142 9.04 7.06 24.25
C TRP A 142 8.95 8.13 25.33
N ASP A 143 8.36 7.79 26.47
CA ASP A 143 8.35 8.67 27.63
C ASP A 143 9.65 8.50 28.43
N LYS A 144 10.55 9.48 28.30
CA LYS A 144 11.80 9.54 29.08
C LYS A 144 11.58 9.47 30.59
N LYS A 145 10.40 9.84 31.12
CA LYS A 145 10.09 9.73 32.55
C LYS A 145 9.79 8.31 33.01
N HIS A 146 9.34 7.42 32.12
CA HIS A 146 8.94 6.05 32.46
C HIS A 146 9.90 4.98 31.93
N CYS A 147 10.70 5.28 30.89
CA CYS A 147 11.57 4.29 30.24
C CYS A 147 12.97 4.12 30.88
N GLY A 148 13.27 4.84 31.96
CA GLY A 148 14.53 4.71 32.72
C GLY A 148 15.75 5.34 32.04
N ASP A 149 16.74 5.75 32.84
CA ASP A 149 17.88 6.59 32.41
C ASP A 149 18.97 5.86 31.59
N GLY A 150 18.65 4.74 30.93
CA GLY A 150 19.62 3.88 30.24
C GLY A 150 19.48 3.80 28.72
N ILE A 151 18.51 4.48 28.12
CA ILE A 151 18.21 4.34 26.68
C ILE A 151 18.88 5.48 25.89
N THR A 152 19.84 5.11 25.05
CA THR A 152 20.41 6.01 24.04
C THR A 152 19.49 6.02 22.83
N ILE A 153 18.68 7.07 22.69
CA ILE A 153 17.81 7.25 21.52
C ILE A 153 18.67 7.88 20.41
N HIS A 154 18.91 7.13 19.35
CA HIS A 154 19.49 7.66 18.12
C HIS A 154 18.37 8.27 17.26
N ASN A 155 18.68 9.38 16.59
CA ASN A 155 17.69 10.24 15.92
C ASN A 155 17.37 9.76 14.48
N ASP A 156 17.48 8.45 14.27
CA ASP A 156 17.46 7.73 12.99
C ASP A 156 16.31 6.69 12.93
N GLU A 157 15.36 6.76 13.87
CA GLU A 157 14.10 6.00 13.89
C GLU A 157 14.25 4.46 13.97
N VAL A 158 15.44 3.93 14.27
CA VAL A 158 15.66 2.48 14.44
C VAL A 158 16.38 2.17 15.76
N THR A 159 15.78 1.31 16.58
CA THR A 159 16.41 0.78 17.81
C THR A 159 16.61 -0.73 17.68
N PHE A 160 17.83 -1.21 17.92
CA PHE A 160 18.13 -2.65 18.11
C PHE A 160 18.17 -2.98 19.61
N ILE A 161 17.59 -4.13 19.99
CA ILE A 161 17.55 -4.67 21.37
C ILE A 161 18.83 -5.44 21.66
#